data_AF-A0A3B8QGP2-F1
#
_entry.id   AF-A0A3B8QGP2-F1
#
_cell.length_a   1.000
_cell.length_b   1.000
_cell.length_c   1.000
_cell.angle_alpha   90.00
_cell.angle_beta   90.00
_cell.angle_gamma   90.00
#
_symmetry.space_group_name_H-M   'P 1'
#
loop_
_entity.id
_entity.type
_entity.pdbx_description
1 polymer ?
#
loop_
_entity_poly.entity_id
_entity_poly.type
_entity_poly.pdbx_seq_one_letter_code
_entity_poly.pdbx_strand_id
1 'polypeptide(L)' 'RRGGSSFGEFVLPLAALKLKQGFGRLVRSREDQGAILILDDRIVRKRYGTYLRESLPPAPLRKGPWNELTRFLKEFYD' A
#
# COMPACT_ATOMS: atom_id res chain seq x y z
N ARG A 1 12.00 27.75 16.58
CA ARG A 1 11.89 26.97 15.32
C ARG A 1 10.91 25.83 15.59
N ARG A 2 9.76 25.77 14.91
CA ARG A 2 8.83 24.63 15.06
C ARG A 2 9.53 23.42 14.45
N GLY A 3 10.07 22.55 15.29
CA GLY A 3 10.92 21.40 14.93
C GLY A 3 10.15 20.21 14.39
N GLY A 4 9.15 20.46 13.53
CA GLY A 4 8.39 19.41 12.87
C GLY A 4 9.18 18.82 11.71
N SER A 5 9.22 17.50 11.59
CA SER A 5 9.78 16.89 10.38
C SER A 5 8.77 17.08 9.24
N SER A 6 9.10 17.93 8.26
CA SER A 6 8.26 18.15 7.06
C SER A 6 7.90 16.83 6.35
N PHE A 7 8.78 15.83 6.46
CA PHE A 7 8.52 14.49 5.99
C PHE A 7 7.29 13.83 6.67
N GLY A 8 7.26 13.80 8.00
CA GLY A 8 6.16 13.19 8.74
C GLY A 8 4.86 13.99 8.66
N GLU A 9 4.94 15.32 8.65
CA GLU A 9 3.77 16.20 8.70
C GLU A 9 3.11 16.42 7.33
N PHE A 10 3.87 16.32 6.23
CA PHE A 10 3.34 16.61 4.89
C PHE A 10 3.57 15.47 3.90
N VAL A 11 4.81 15.00 3.74
CA VAL A 11 5.14 13.99 2.71
C VAL A 11 4.41 12.67 2.97
N LEU A 12 4.39 12.23 4.22
CA LEU A 12 3.80 10.95 4.60
C LEU A 12 2.26 10.95 4.44
N PRO A 13 1.50 11.96 4.93
CA PRO A 13 0.08 12.08 4.63
C PRO A 13 -0.22 12.14 3.12
N LEU A 14 0.60 12.86 2.34
CA LEU A 14 0.42 12.96 0.90
C LEU A 14 0.60 11.60 0.20
N ALA A 15 1.60 10.82 0.63
CA ALA A 15 1.82 9.47 0.13
C ALA A 15 0.66 8.54 0.50
N ALA A 16 0.16 8.60 1.74
CA ALA A 16 -1.01 7.85 2.17
C ALA A 16 -2.26 8.19 1.33
N LEU A 17 -2.50 9.49 1.07
CA LEU A 17 -3.62 9.94 0.24
C LEU A 17 -3.51 9.40 -1.20
N LYS A 18 -2.34 9.49 -1.82
CA LYS A 18 -2.10 8.96 -3.17
C LYS A 18 -2.32 7.45 -3.23
N LEU A 19 -1.85 6.71 -2.24
CA LEU A 19 -2.07 5.26 -2.15
C LEU A 19 -3.57 4.95 -2.02
N LYS A 20 -4.30 5.62 -1.12
CA LYS A 20 -5.77 5.47 -0.99
C LYS A 20 -6.49 5.70 -2.31
N GLN A 21 -6.11 6.73 -3.07
CA GLN A 21 -6.71 6.98 -4.38
C GLN A 21 -6.35 5.91 -5.42
N GLY A 22 -5.13 5.36 -5.38
CA GLY A 22 -4.75 4.18 -6.16
C GLY A 22 -5.65 2.98 -5.86
N PHE A 23 -5.92 2.71 -4.58
CA PHE A 23 -6.86 1.68 -4.14
C PHE A 23 -8.28 1.90 -4.68
N GLY A 24 -8.78 3.15 -4.62
CA GLY A 24 -10.10 3.49 -5.16
C GLY A 24 -10.23 3.32 -6.67
N ARG A 25 -9.12 3.19 -7.42
CA ARG A 25 -9.17 2.84 -8.84
C ARG A 25 -9.44 1.36 -9.08
N LEU A 26 -9.12 0.50 -8.11
CA LEU A 26 -9.19 -0.95 -8.20
C LEU A 26 -10.58 -1.49 -7.82
N VAL A 27 -11.25 -0.89 -6.82
CA VAL A 27 -12.55 -1.33 -6.32
C VAL A 27 -13.58 -0.24 -6.57
N ARG A 28 -14.32 -0.35 -7.68
CA ARG A 28 -15.37 0.59 -8.12
C ARG A 28 -16.79 0.00 -7.98
N SER A 29 -16.91 -1.31 -7.98
CA SER A 29 -18.15 -2.07 -7.76
C SER A 29 -17.98 -3.11 -6.63
N ARG A 30 -19.07 -3.78 -6.23
CA ARG A 30 -19.01 -4.84 -5.20
C ARG A 30 -18.37 -6.13 -5.74
N GLU A 31 -18.44 -6.31 -7.05
CA GLU A 31 -17.98 -7.47 -7.77
C GLU A 31 -16.53 -7.32 -8.23
N ASP A 32 -15.96 -6.11 -8.14
CA ASP A 32 -14.58 -5.84 -8.51
C ASP A 32 -13.60 -6.58 -7.58
N GLN A 33 -12.72 -7.36 -8.19
CA GLN A 33 -11.60 -7.99 -7.52
C GLN A 33 -10.29 -7.47 -8.10
N GLY A 34 -9.30 -7.30 -7.24
CA GLY A 34 -7.98 -6.92 -7.72
C GLY A 34 -6.90 -6.97 -6.66
N ALA A 35 -5.66 -6.84 -7.12
CA ALA A 35 -4.47 -6.80 -6.28
C ALA A 35 -3.63 -5.55 -6.54
N ILE A 36 -2.95 -5.06 -5.49
CA ILE A 36 -2.00 -3.95 -5.57
C ILE A 36 -0.61 -4.47 -5.23
N LEU A 37 0.30 -4.24 -6.16
CA LEU A 37 1.69 -4.62 -6.03
C LEU A 37 2.52 -3.41 -5.64
N ILE A 38 3.09 -3.43 -4.44
CA ILE A 38 3.96 -2.37 -3.92
C ILE A 38 5.40 -2.82 -4.07
N LEU A 39 6.12 -2.22 -5.03
CA LEU A 39 7.52 -2.54 -5.35
C LEU A 39 8.54 -1.75 -4.52
N ASP A 40 8.08 -1.17 -3.42
CA ASP A 40 8.89 -0.34 -2.53
C ASP A 40 8.92 -0.94 -1.11
N ASP A 41 10.03 -1.58 -0.78
CA ASP A 41 10.21 -2.26 0.50
C ASP A 41 10.23 -1.30 1.71
N ARG A 42 10.30 0.02 1.48
CA ARG A 42 10.21 1.02 2.56
C ARG A 42 8.89 0.93 3.32
N ILE A 43 7.81 0.47 2.67
CA ILE A 43 6.51 0.28 3.34
C ILE A 43 6.56 -0.78 4.45
N VAL A 44 7.53 -1.69 4.40
CA VAL A 44 7.73 -2.73 5.41
C VAL A 44 8.91 -2.41 6.32
N ARG A 45 10.04 -1.93 5.77
CA ARG A 45 11.28 -1.74 6.54
C ARG A 45 11.32 -0.44 7.35
N LYS A 46 10.61 0.62 6.95
CA LYS A 46 10.67 1.91 7.64
C LYS A 46 9.58 2.03 8.69
N ARG A 47 9.87 2.74 9.79
CA ARG A 47 8.91 2.97 10.90
C ARG A 47 7.60 3.61 10.42
N TYR A 48 7.69 4.54 9.47
CA TYR A 48 6.50 5.19 8.88
C TYR A 48 5.70 4.26 7.94
N GLY A 49 6.25 3.10 7.57
CA GLY A 49 5.56 2.12 6.74
C GLY A 49 4.29 1.57 7.39
N THR A 50 4.27 1.46 8.73
CA THR A 50 3.05 1.13 9.48
C THR A 50 1.95 2.15 9.27
N TYR A 51 2.25 3.45 9.36
CA TYR A 51 1.28 4.51 9.09
C TYR A 51 0.70 4.42 7.66
N LEU A 52 1.54 4.14 6.66
CA LEU A 52 1.06 3.94 5.29
C LEU A 52 0.13 2.74 5.18
N ARG A 53 0.49 1.60 5.79
CA ARG A 53 -0.32 0.36 5.77
C ARG A 53 -1.66 0.55 6.48
N GLU A 54 -1.67 1.16 7.66
CA GLU A 54 -2.88 1.46 8.43
C GLU A 54 -3.78 2.48 7.73
N SER A 55 -3.21 3.30 6.84
CA SER A 55 -3.98 4.20 6.00
C SER A 55 -4.66 3.49 4.82
N LEU A 56 -4.30 2.26 4.49
CA LEU A 56 -4.94 1.55 3.37
C LEU A 56 -6.26 0.89 3.80
N PRO A 57 -7.21 0.67 2.87
CA PRO A 57 -8.35 -0.20 3.13
C PRO A 57 -7.89 -1.57 3.64
N PRO A 58 -8.66 -2.23 4.53
CA PRO A 58 -8.31 -3.54 5.03
C PRO A 58 -8.25 -4.55 3.88
N ALA A 59 -7.07 -5.14 3.67
CA ALA A 59 -6.82 -6.14 2.64
C ALA A 59 -5.73 -7.11 3.12
N PRO A 60 -5.74 -8.37 2.66
CA PRO A 60 -4.64 -9.30 2.91
C PRO A 60 -3.31 -8.72 2.41
N LEU A 61 -2.31 -8.65 3.28
CA LEU A 61 -0.98 -8.17 2.93
C LEU A 61 -0.01 -9.36 2.86
N ARG A 62 0.66 -9.52 1.72
CA ARG A 62 1.72 -10.50 1.54
C ARG A 62 3.02 -9.81 1.14
N LYS A 63 4.13 -10.27 1.72
CA LYS A 63 5.48 -9.87 1.36
C LYS A 63 6.28 -11.12 1.07
N GLY A 64 7.00 -11.11 -0.04
CA GLY A 64 7.86 -12.22 -0.43
C GLY A 64 8.69 -11.87 -1.64
N PRO A 65 9.56 -12.80 -2.07
CA PRO A 65 10.26 -12.68 -3.35
C PRO A 65 9.27 -12.68 -4.52
N TRP A 66 9.70 -12.14 -5.66
CA TRP A 66 8.86 -11.93 -6.85
C TRP A 66 8.15 -13.20 -7.33
N ASN A 67 8.86 -14.33 -7.35
CA ASN A 67 8.35 -15.63 -7.75
C ASN A 67 7.18 -16.13 -6.87
N GLU A 68 7.21 -15.87 -5.56
CA GLU A 68 6.11 -16.24 -4.66
C GLU A 68 4.90 -15.31 -4.85
N LEU A 69 5.13 -14.00 -4.93
CA LEU A 69 4.07 -13.03 -5.13
C LEU A 69 3.36 -13.21 -6.48
N THR A 70 4.12 -13.48 -7.55
CA THR A 70 3.54 -13.73 -8.88
C THR A 70 2.74 -15.02 -8.94
N ARG A 71 3.13 -16.06 -8.20
CA ARG A 71 2.33 -17.28 -8.07
C ARG A 71 0.99 -16.98 -7.41
N PHE A 72 1.02 -16.29 -6.27
CA PHE A 72 -0.20 -15.90 -5.57
C PHE A 72 -1.11 -15.00 -6.43
N LEU A 73 -0.53 -14.06 -7.18
CA LEU A 73 -1.32 -13.21 -8.08
C LEU A 73 -2.03 -14.02 -9.17
N LYS A 74 -1.39 -15.05 -9.73
CA LYS A 74 -2.06 -15.95 -10.69
C LYS A 74 -3.22 -16.68 -10.02
N GLU A 75 -2.97 -17.34 -8.89
CA GLU A 75 -4.00 -18.04 -8.10
C GLU A 75 -5.16 -17.14 -7.65
N PHE A 76 -4.92 -15.83 -7.48
CA PHE A 76 -5.97 -14.88 -7.09
C PHE A 76 -6.91 -14.51 -8.24
N TYR A 77 -6.42 -14.56 -9.49
CA TYR A 77 -7.18 -14.19 -10.68
C TYR A 77 -7.70 -15.40 -11.48
N ASP A 78 -7.21 -16.60 -11.17
CA ASP A 78 -7.74 -17.87 -11.68
C ASP A 78 -9.08 -18.23 -11.00
#